data_AF-A0A2V8FWJ6-F1
#
_entry.id   AF-A0A2V8FWJ6-F1
#
_cell.length_a   1.000
_cell.length_b   1.000
_cell.length_c   1.000
_cell.angle_alpha   90.00
_cell.angle_beta   90.00
_cell.angle_gamma   90.00
#
_symmetry.space_group_name_H-M   'P 1'
#
loop_
_entity.id
_entity.type
_entity.pdbx_description
1 polymer ?
#
loop_
_entity_poly.entity_id
_entity_poly.type
_entity_poly.pdbx_seq_one_letter_code
_entity_poly.pdbx_strand_id
1 'polypeptide(L)'
;MSPRIGLKSRVRKTAESILRRQAKPVRRLLLATGRDRSPILPEIVQIESTNICNAKCVFCPRDEMHRRQGVMSMDLYRKIVDECAALGITHVRVHNYGEPFLDRHLVDKVRYAKEKGIKEVGMISNGSLITEKVARAMIDAGLDAINISVDASGKEVFESTRLGLNYDKVIANIERLLRIRTEMGRRRPKLILSFVRQNNSADEQAFIEHWKNIADKIHVTDLHNWAGTLNRESDVNYPCYRPWLTFTVLWDGRVSLCCADFDGRTILGDLRTSTIAGIWNAEPYRAVRREHLESGGPDVCRSCDLPRTQLASASYQAYTGFVPGDNVMKSFLRCAMLAALVAVVPASASAGDLKMTMQGGRVTIIAQDVTIRQILIEWARLGQTTVVNADKIIAPPVTLQIIDRPESEALDILLRSASGYVAAPRAMAAAGASTFDRIFIMPPSRAPAGGNGAPVNINNPTPMAFPRPMMPQPTEDDEAVVTAPMAPPQMPPPQFPGAPNGVNYPYPGMQPMQPGQQPQGPLTSPRPGMLPSPQAPAVPPNTYAPVPVAPPTRPGGPGGPGGPGR
;
A
#
# COMPACT_ATOMS: atom_id res chain seq x y z
N MET A 1 -18.19 0.78 29.78
CA MET A 1 -17.92 -0.04 28.57
C MET A 1 -19.15 0.02 27.66
N SER A 2 -19.04 0.56 26.44
CA SER A 2 -20.21 0.78 25.57
C SER A 2 -20.54 -0.46 24.72
N PRO A 3 -21.77 -1.02 24.79
CA PRO A 3 -22.15 -2.29 24.16
C PRO A 3 -22.13 -2.30 22.62
N ARG A 4 -22.03 -1.13 21.98
CA ARG A 4 -21.94 -0.99 20.52
C ARG A 4 -20.60 -1.46 19.92
N ILE A 5 -19.55 -1.58 20.73
CA ILE A 5 -18.20 -2.03 20.28
C ILE A 5 -18.18 -3.57 20.10
N GLY A 6 -18.90 -4.31 20.94
CA GLY A 6 -18.92 -5.78 20.93
C GLY A 6 -19.63 -6.39 19.71
N LEU A 7 -20.68 -5.75 19.20
CA LEU A 7 -21.46 -6.26 18.07
C LEU A 7 -20.70 -6.14 16.74
N LYS A 8 -20.01 -5.01 16.51
CA LYS A 8 -19.15 -4.81 15.32
C LYS A 8 -17.94 -5.76 15.30
N SER A 9 -17.35 -6.03 16.46
CA SER A 9 -16.26 -6.99 16.64
C SER A 9 -16.69 -8.43 16.31
N ARG A 10 -17.87 -8.85 16.79
CA ARG A 10 -18.42 -10.19 16.49
C ARG A 10 -18.78 -10.35 15.01
N VAL A 11 -19.46 -9.38 14.40
CA VAL A 11 -19.80 -9.42 12.96
C VAL A 11 -18.54 -9.47 12.10
N ARG A 12 -17.50 -8.71 12.45
CA ARG A 12 -16.20 -8.72 11.78
C ARG A 12 -15.50 -10.08 11.91
N LYS A 13 -15.42 -10.65 13.11
CA LYS A 13 -14.83 -11.99 13.34
C LYS A 13 -15.58 -13.09 12.58
N THR A 14 -16.91 -12.99 12.49
CA THR A 14 -17.72 -13.92 11.70
C THR A 14 -17.48 -13.75 10.21
N ALA A 15 -17.45 -12.53 9.68
CA ALA A 15 -17.11 -12.26 8.28
C ALA A 15 -15.70 -12.78 7.94
N GLU A 16 -14.73 -12.56 8.83
CA GLU A 16 -13.38 -13.09 8.72
C GLU A 16 -13.35 -14.62 8.73
N SER A 17 -14.13 -15.28 9.58
CA SER A 17 -14.27 -16.74 9.61
C SER A 17 -14.91 -17.31 8.33
N ILE A 18 -15.88 -16.59 7.76
CA ILE A 18 -16.54 -17.01 6.52
C ILE A 18 -15.63 -16.78 5.32
N LEU A 19 -15.02 -15.60 5.17
CA LEU A 19 -13.94 -15.38 4.21
C LEU A 19 -12.84 -16.42 4.40
N ARG A 20 -12.62 -16.82 5.67
CA ARG A 20 -11.69 -17.88 6.03
C ARG A 20 -11.97 -19.19 5.31
N ARG A 21 -13.18 -19.69 5.47
CA ARG A 21 -13.63 -20.94 4.87
C ARG A 21 -13.86 -20.85 3.36
N GLN A 22 -14.11 -19.64 2.84
CA GLN A 22 -14.50 -19.35 1.45
C GLN A 22 -13.36 -18.76 0.59
N ALA A 23 -12.10 -18.88 1.02
CA ALA A 23 -10.97 -18.17 0.41
C ALA A 23 -10.80 -18.42 -1.10
N LYS A 24 -10.97 -19.67 -1.54
CA LYS A 24 -10.85 -20.09 -2.95
C LYS A 24 -12.00 -19.56 -3.81
N PRO A 25 -13.29 -19.73 -3.44
CA PRO A 25 -14.39 -19.15 -4.22
C PRO A 25 -14.39 -17.61 -4.25
N VAL A 26 -14.04 -16.94 -3.15
CA VAL A 26 -13.90 -15.46 -3.11
C VAL A 26 -12.83 -15.00 -4.11
N ARG A 27 -11.67 -15.67 -4.10
CA ARG A 27 -10.56 -15.41 -5.03
C ARG A 27 -10.96 -15.59 -6.50
N ARG A 28 -11.63 -16.70 -6.83
CA ARG A 28 -12.16 -16.94 -8.19
C ARG A 28 -13.16 -15.88 -8.62
N LEU A 29 -14.05 -15.43 -7.73
CA LEU A 29 -15.00 -14.38 -8.07
C LEU A 29 -14.31 -13.03 -8.31
N LEU A 30 -13.35 -12.65 -7.47
CA LEU A 30 -12.57 -11.43 -7.65
C LEU A 30 -11.82 -11.45 -8.99
N LEU A 31 -11.21 -12.58 -9.34
CA LEU A 31 -10.54 -12.74 -10.63
C LEU A 31 -11.52 -12.67 -11.80
N ALA A 32 -12.65 -13.39 -11.73
CA ALA A 32 -13.69 -13.38 -12.76
C ALA A 32 -14.34 -12.00 -12.95
N THR A 33 -14.29 -11.14 -11.93
CA THR A 33 -14.76 -9.75 -11.99
C THR A 33 -13.66 -8.76 -12.39
N GLY A 34 -12.50 -9.23 -12.86
CA GLY A 34 -11.41 -8.41 -13.37
C GLY A 34 -10.66 -7.61 -12.29
N ARG A 35 -10.65 -8.09 -11.04
CA ARG A 35 -9.98 -7.42 -9.92
C ARG A 35 -8.47 -7.64 -9.90
N ASP A 36 -7.88 -8.27 -10.91
CA ASP A 36 -6.46 -8.10 -11.25
C ASP A 36 -6.14 -6.65 -11.63
N ARG A 37 -7.16 -5.87 -12.02
CA ARG A 37 -7.11 -4.42 -12.19
C ARG A 37 -7.58 -3.71 -10.92
N SER A 38 -6.94 -2.59 -10.59
CA SER A 38 -7.44 -1.71 -9.54
C SER A 38 -8.35 -0.63 -10.16
N PRO A 39 -9.62 -0.50 -9.74
CA PRO A 39 -10.51 0.54 -10.25
C PRO A 39 -10.19 1.93 -9.67
N ILE A 40 -9.27 1.99 -8.71
CA ILE A 40 -8.86 3.20 -8.00
C ILE A 40 -7.35 3.26 -7.93
N LEU A 41 -6.84 4.48 -7.81
CA LEU A 41 -5.44 4.77 -7.52
C LEU A 41 -5.08 4.35 -6.08
N PRO A 42 -3.78 4.21 -5.75
CA PRO A 42 -3.37 3.86 -4.39
C PRO A 42 -3.83 4.93 -3.40
N GLU A 43 -4.32 4.50 -2.25
CA GLU A 43 -4.78 5.40 -1.19
C GLU A 43 -3.60 5.93 -0.37
N ILE A 44 -2.55 5.12 -0.24
CA ILE A 44 -1.34 5.43 0.55
C ILE A 44 -0.11 5.23 -0.31
N VAL A 45 0.72 6.27 -0.43
CA VAL A 45 2.05 6.18 -1.01
C VAL A 45 3.09 6.21 0.10
N GLN A 46 3.82 5.11 0.25
CA GLN A 46 4.90 4.95 1.22
C GLN A 46 6.22 5.17 0.50
N ILE A 47 6.95 6.21 0.89
CA ILE A 47 8.19 6.67 0.29
C ILE A 47 9.32 6.43 1.27
N GLU A 48 10.26 5.58 0.89
CA GLU A 48 11.48 5.36 1.64
C GLU A 48 12.42 6.56 1.48
N SER A 49 12.49 7.43 2.50
CA SER A 49 13.45 8.54 2.49
C SER A 49 14.89 8.05 2.48
N THR A 50 15.16 6.99 3.23
CA THR A 50 16.46 6.32 3.36
C THR A 50 16.23 4.90 3.88
N ASN A 51 17.14 3.99 3.55
CA ASN A 51 17.24 2.66 4.16
C ASN A 51 18.45 2.54 5.12
N ILE A 52 19.12 3.66 5.41
CA ILE A 52 20.17 3.77 6.42
C ILE A 52 19.49 3.89 7.79
N CYS A 53 19.97 3.15 8.79
CA CYS A 53 19.48 3.19 10.16
C CYS A 53 20.66 3.10 11.14
N ASN A 54 20.56 3.82 12.25
CA ASN A 54 21.54 3.84 13.34
C ASN A 54 21.26 2.77 14.43
N ALA A 55 20.29 1.88 14.20
CA ALA A 55 19.97 0.76 15.09
C ALA A 55 20.17 -0.58 14.38
N LYS A 56 20.33 -1.64 15.18
CA LYS A 56 20.37 -3.04 14.76
C LYS A 56 19.40 -3.87 15.60
N CYS A 57 18.10 -3.59 15.48
CA CYS A 57 17.10 -4.28 16.29
C CYS A 57 17.09 -5.79 15.98
N VAL A 58 16.99 -6.63 17.01
CA VAL A 58 17.13 -8.10 16.91
C VAL A 58 16.08 -8.77 16.00
N PHE A 59 14.96 -8.09 15.78
CA PHE A 59 13.85 -8.53 14.94
C PHE A 59 13.77 -7.82 13.58
N CYS A 60 14.74 -6.96 13.25
CA CYS A 60 14.73 -6.21 12.01
C CYS A 60 15.30 -7.08 10.87
N PRO A 61 14.69 -7.12 9.68
CA PRO A 61 15.22 -7.93 8.57
C PRO A 61 16.41 -7.24 7.88
N ARG A 62 16.92 -6.14 8.44
CA ARG A 62 17.87 -5.25 7.77
C ARG A 62 19.24 -5.90 7.56
N ASP A 63 19.63 -6.83 8.42
CA ASP A 63 20.89 -7.57 8.24
C ASP A 63 20.83 -8.52 7.02
N GLU A 64 19.62 -8.89 6.58
CA GLU A 64 19.35 -9.69 5.37
C GLU A 64 19.05 -8.82 4.14
N MET A 65 19.19 -7.49 4.24
CA MET A 65 18.91 -6.55 3.15
C MET A 65 20.18 -6.31 2.34
N HIS A 66 20.22 -6.86 1.13
CA HIS A 66 21.37 -6.84 0.22
C HIS A 66 21.37 -5.64 -0.72
N ARG A 67 20.21 -5.02 -0.94
CA ARG A 67 20.13 -3.80 -1.77
C ARG A 67 20.97 -2.66 -1.18
N ARG A 68 21.57 -1.87 -2.08
CA ARG A 68 22.42 -0.73 -1.73
C ARG A 68 21.74 0.23 -0.74
N GLN A 69 22.53 0.77 0.18
CA GLN A 69 22.09 1.82 1.08
C GLN A 69 22.19 3.22 0.47
N GLY A 70 21.20 4.06 0.74
CA GLY A 70 21.15 5.41 0.21
C GLY A 70 19.99 6.25 0.74
N VAL A 71 19.98 7.50 0.30
CA VAL A 71 18.97 8.51 0.63
C VAL A 71 18.32 8.96 -0.68
N MET A 72 16.99 9.02 -0.71
CA MET A 72 16.26 9.51 -1.85
C MET A 72 16.59 10.97 -2.13
N SER A 73 16.91 11.31 -3.38
CA SER A 73 17.15 12.70 -3.77
C SER A 73 15.90 13.56 -3.61
N MET A 74 16.10 14.86 -3.35
CA MET A 74 14.98 15.80 -3.29
C MET A 74 14.23 15.88 -4.62
N ASP A 75 14.91 15.81 -5.76
CA ASP A 75 14.25 15.92 -7.07
C ASP A 75 13.31 14.75 -7.36
N LEU A 76 13.76 13.53 -7.03
CA LEU A 76 12.90 12.35 -7.14
C LEU A 76 11.72 12.44 -6.16
N TYR A 77 11.96 12.89 -4.92
CA TYR A 77 10.90 13.09 -3.94
C TYR A 77 9.87 14.11 -4.42
N ARG A 78 10.31 15.25 -4.98
CA ARG A 78 9.44 16.29 -5.53
C ARG A 78 8.56 15.73 -6.66
N LYS A 79 9.16 15.04 -7.63
CA LYS A 79 8.44 14.35 -8.71
C LYS A 79 7.33 13.45 -8.15
N ILE A 80 7.65 12.60 -7.17
CA ILE A 80 6.67 11.67 -6.57
C ILE A 80 5.53 12.43 -5.86
N VAL A 81 5.86 13.45 -5.07
CA VAL A 81 4.85 14.23 -4.34
C VAL A 81 3.97 15.05 -5.28
N ASP A 82 4.54 15.63 -6.33
CA ASP A 82 3.78 16.37 -7.34
C ASP A 82 2.78 15.45 -8.04
N GLU A 83 3.19 14.22 -8.39
CA GLU A 83 2.29 13.20 -8.92
C GLU A 83 1.21 12.80 -7.90
N CYS A 84 1.57 12.60 -6.62
CA CYS A 84 0.59 12.33 -5.57
C CYS A 84 -0.48 13.42 -5.48
N ALA A 85 -0.06 14.68 -5.47
CA ALA A 85 -0.97 15.83 -5.41
C ALA A 85 -1.88 15.90 -6.64
N ALA A 86 -1.31 15.74 -7.85
CA ALA A 86 -2.06 15.75 -9.11
C ALA A 86 -3.10 14.61 -9.19
N LEU A 87 -2.78 13.45 -8.61
CA LEU A 87 -3.65 12.29 -8.56
C LEU A 87 -4.67 12.32 -7.40
N GLY A 88 -4.65 13.35 -6.55
CA GLY A 88 -5.52 13.45 -5.37
C GLY A 88 -5.18 12.44 -4.27
N ILE A 89 -3.96 11.91 -4.25
CA ILE A 89 -3.47 11.03 -3.20
C ILE A 89 -3.25 11.88 -1.95
N THR A 90 -3.90 11.50 -0.86
CA THR A 90 -3.99 12.34 0.35
C THR A 90 -3.08 11.88 1.48
N HIS A 91 -2.53 10.66 1.40
CA HIS A 91 -1.74 10.04 2.47
C HIS A 91 -0.35 9.66 1.96
N VAL A 92 0.67 10.31 2.50
CA VAL A 92 2.08 10.03 2.24
C VAL A 92 2.77 9.58 3.53
N ARG A 93 3.55 8.50 3.43
CA ARG A 93 4.36 8.00 4.53
C ARG A 93 5.84 8.09 4.18
N VAL A 94 6.63 8.82 4.95
CA VAL A 94 8.04 9.11 4.62
C VAL A 94 8.98 8.22 5.45
N HIS A 95 8.82 6.90 5.33
CA HIS A 95 9.63 5.90 6.02
C HIS A 95 9.54 4.53 5.30
N ASN A 96 10.52 3.66 5.55
CA ASN A 96 10.42 2.25 5.23
C ASN A 96 11.39 1.45 6.14
N TYR A 97 12.61 1.11 5.68
CA TYR A 97 13.56 0.29 6.45
C TYR A 97 14.76 1.04 7.05
N GLY A 98 14.79 2.37 6.91
CA GLY A 98 15.79 3.24 7.53
C GLY A 98 15.25 4.00 8.75
N GLU A 99 16.14 4.75 9.40
CA GLU A 99 15.77 5.81 10.33
C GLU A 99 15.61 7.12 9.54
N PRO A 100 14.38 7.65 9.37
CA PRO A 100 14.16 8.82 8.54
C PRO A 100 14.99 10.04 8.96
N PHE A 101 15.27 10.23 10.26
CA PHE A 101 16.05 11.38 10.74
C PHE A 101 17.54 11.36 10.33
N LEU A 102 18.03 10.28 9.71
CA LEU A 102 19.36 10.29 9.07
C LEU A 102 19.36 10.99 7.71
N ASP A 103 18.18 11.24 7.14
CA ASP A 103 18.04 12.08 5.96
C ASP A 103 18.03 13.57 6.35
N ARG A 104 19.09 14.28 5.99
CA ARG A 104 19.25 15.72 6.25
C ARG A 104 18.13 16.58 5.64
N HIS A 105 17.43 16.09 4.62
CA HIS A 105 16.33 16.79 3.96
C HIS A 105 14.95 16.34 4.43
N LEU A 106 14.83 15.49 5.47
CA LEU A 106 13.54 14.97 5.91
C LEU A 106 12.52 16.09 6.23
N VAL A 107 12.97 17.14 6.93
CA VAL A 107 12.11 18.29 7.25
C VAL A 107 11.59 18.96 5.98
N ASP A 108 12.46 19.16 4.99
CA ASP A 108 12.12 19.78 3.71
C ASP A 108 11.18 18.90 2.90
N LYS A 109 11.35 17.57 2.96
CA LYS A 109 10.43 16.59 2.35
C LYS A 109 9.03 16.70 2.95
N VAL A 110 8.94 16.73 4.28
CA VAL A 110 7.64 16.89 4.97
C VAL A 110 7.00 18.22 4.58
N ARG A 111 7.76 19.33 4.66
CA ARG A 111 7.27 20.66 4.30
C ARG A 111 6.76 20.71 2.86
N TYR A 112 7.54 20.20 1.91
CA TYR A 112 7.18 20.15 0.50
C TYR A 112 5.88 19.37 0.26
N ALA A 113 5.73 18.20 0.90
CA ALA A 113 4.49 17.44 0.82
C ALA A 113 3.28 18.22 1.35
N LYS A 114 3.43 18.95 2.46
CA LYS A 114 2.34 19.80 2.99
C LYS A 114 2.02 20.98 2.07
N GLU A 115 3.03 21.66 1.53
CA GLU A 115 2.87 22.76 0.57
C GLU A 115 2.16 22.32 -0.71
N LYS A 116 2.39 21.09 -1.17
CA LYS A 116 1.70 20.49 -2.32
C LYS A 116 0.29 19.98 -2.01
N GLY A 117 -0.21 20.21 -0.79
CA GLY A 117 -1.59 19.90 -0.41
C GLY A 117 -1.81 18.45 0.04
N ILE A 118 -0.75 17.69 0.32
CA ILE A 118 -0.92 16.36 0.91
C ILE A 118 -1.56 16.49 2.31
N LYS A 119 -2.73 15.88 2.47
CA LYS A 119 -3.56 16.06 3.66
C LYS A 119 -2.96 15.42 4.89
N GLU A 120 -2.37 14.23 4.76
CA GLU A 120 -1.73 13.51 5.85
C GLU A 120 -0.31 13.06 5.47
N VAL A 121 0.68 13.61 6.18
CA VAL A 121 2.07 13.18 6.10
C VAL A 121 2.47 12.58 7.43
N GLY A 122 2.96 11.34 7.44
CA GLY A 122 3.53 10.78 8.66
C GLY A 122 4.67 9.81 8.45
N MET A 123 5.27 9.40 9.56
CA MET A 123 6.50 8.62 9.56
C MET A 123 6.58 7.68 10.77
N ILE A 124 7.41 6.64 10.64
CA ILE A 124 7.84 5.80 11.74
C ILE A 124 9.32 6.11 11.99
N SER A 125 9.73 6.24 13.25
CA SER A 125 11.10 6.51 13.67
C SER A 125 11.44 5.74 14.95
N ASN A 126 12.71 5.49 15.17
CA ASN A 126 13.22 4.98 16.45
C ASN A 126 13.35 6.08 17.52
N GLY A 127 13.13 7.35 17.17
CA GLY A 127 13.08 8.49 18.10
C GLY A 127 14.43 8.98 18.62
N SER A 128 15.54 8.29 18.34
CA SER A 128 16.86 8.58 18.95
C SER A 128 17.50 9.90 18.51
N LEU A 129 17.01 10.50 17.41
CA LEU A 129 17.57 11.71 16.78
C LEU A 129 16.65 12.94 16.89
N ILE A 130 15.58 12.87 17.70
CA ILE A 130 14.63 13.99 17.88
C ILE A 130 15.20 15.02 18.87
N THR A 131 16.12 15.84 18.38
CA THR A 131 16.61 17.03 19.09
C THR A 131 15.54 18.12 19.17
N GLU A 132 15.75 19.14 20.01
CA GLU A 132 14.85 20.30 20.08
C GLU A 132 14.67 20.98 18.71
N LYS A 133 15.78 21.22 18.00
CA LYS A 133 15.76 21.82 16.66
C LYS A 133 14.93 20.99 15.69
N VAL A 134 15.13 19.67 15.69
CA VAL A 134 14.39 18.74 14.82
C VAL A 134 12.90 18.72 15.18
N ALA A 135 12.56 18.63 16.46
CA ALA A 135 11.16 18.64 16.91
C ALA A 135 10.43 19.91 16.47
N ARG A 136 11.00 21.10 16.73
CA ARG A 136 10.43 22.38 16.29
C ARG A 136 10.26 22.43 14.77
N ALA A 137 11.29 22.02 14.03
CA ALA A 137 11.27 22.03 12.57
C ALA A 137 10.22 21.06 11.96
N MET A 138 10.02 19.88 12.55
CA MET A 138 9.02 18.92 12.07
C MET A 138 7.58 19.35 12.39
N ILE A 139 7.37 19.96 13.56
CA ILE A 139 6.07 20.55 13.95
C ILE A 139 5.73 21.71 12.99
N ASP A 140 6.70 22.59 12.74
CA ASP A 140 6.56 23.73 11.83
C ASP A 140 6.32 23.31 10.37
N ALA A 141 7.05 22.29 9.90
CA ALA A 141 6.85 21.69 8.59
C ALA A 141 5.46 21.05 8.40
N GLY A 142 4.68 20.88 9.47
CA GLY A 142 3.30 20.40 9.42
C GLY A 142 3.18 18.88 9.43
N LEU A 143 4.12 18.16 10.05
CA LEU A 143 4.00 16.70 10.22
C LEU A 143 2.69 16.34 10.95
N ASP A 144 1.91 15.42 10.38
CA ASP A 144 0.61 15.08 10.94
C ASP A 144 0.68 14.00 12.02
N ALA A 145 1.55 13.00 11.82
CA ALA A 145 1.70 11.88 12.74
C ALA A 145 3.14 11.35 12.74
N ILE A 146 3.64 11.04 13.93
CA ILE A 146 4.89 10.32 14.12
C ILE A 146 4.63 9.10 14.98
N ASN A 147 5.10 7.96 14.51
CA ASN A 147 5.09 6.72 15.26
C ASN A 147 6.50 6.43 15.76
N ILE A 148 6.69 6.43 17.08
CA ILE A 148 7.97 6.15 17.71
C ILE A 148 7.96 4.71 18.24
N SER A 149 8.94 3.96 17.77
CA SER A 149 9.11 2.55 18.04
C SER A 149 9.88 2.34 19.34
N VAL A 150 9.21 1.87 20.39
CA VAL A 150 9.81 1.68 21.73
C VAL A 150 9.98 0.20 22.08
N ASP A 151 8.92 -0.60 21.94
CA ASP A 151 8.94 -2.07 22.07
C ASP A 151 9.50 -2.64 23.39
N ALA A 152 9.43 -1.86 24.47
CA ALA A 152 9.90 -2.26 25.79
C ALA A 152 9.21 -1.48 26.91
N SER A 153 8.99 -2.14 28.05
CA SER A 153 8.51 -1.53 29.30
C SER A 153 9.61 -0.77 30.06
N GLY A 154 10.87 -1.14 29.84
CA GLY A 154 12.02 -0.62 30.58
C GLY A 154 13.34 -0.70 29.81
N LYS A 155 14.40 -0.19 30.44
CA LYS A 155 15.70 0.07 29.82
C LYS A 155 16.39 -1.20 29.34
N GLU A 156 16.47 -2.24 30.17
CA GLU A 156 17.20 -3.47 29.85
C GLU A 156 16.60 -4.16 28.62
N VAL A 157 15.26 -4.26 28.58
CA VAL A 157 14.53 -4.85 27.44
C VAL A 157 14.70 -3.99 26.20
N PHE A 158 14.63 -2.66 26.32
CA PHE A 158 14.81 -1.76 25.19
C PHE A 158 16.20 -1.89 24.56
N GLU A 159 17.26 -1.81 25.36
CA GLU A 159 18.64 -1.76 24.87
C GLU A 159 19.11 -3.14 24.36
N SER A 160 18.61 -4.24 24.91
CA SER A 160 18.84 -5.59 24.38
C SER A 160 18.08 -5.88 23.08
N THR A 161 16.91 -5.27 22.91
CA THR A 161 16.07 -5.46 21.71
C THR A 161 16.46 -4.53 20.56
N ARG A 162 16.75 -3.26 20.87
CA ARG A 162 17.02 -2.17 19.91
C ARG A 162 18.48 -1.73 19.98
N LEU A 163 19.38 -2.66 19.67
CA LEU A 163 20.83 -2.47 19.75
C LEU A 163 21.29 -1.18 19.05
N GLY A 164 22.19 -0.45 19.72
CA GLY A 164 22.74 0.82 19.25
C GLY A 164 21.92 2.06 19.66
N LEU A 165 20.77 1.87 20.31
CA LEU A 165 19.97 2.96 20.88
C LEU A 165 20.10 2.99 22.40
N ASN A 166 19.87 4.16 22.98
CA ASN A 166 19.84 4.36 24.43
C ASN A 166 18.43 4.71 24.87
N TYR A 167 17.91 3.98 25.85
CA TYR A 167 16.53 4.10 26.31
C TYR A 167 16.22 5.50 26.83
N ASP A 168 17.02 5.99 27.79
CA ASP A 168 16.80 7.27 28.47
C ASP A 168 16.79 8.43 27.47
N LYS A 169 17.69 8.40 26.48
CA LYS A 169 17.72 9.37 25.38
C LYS A 169 16.43 9.35 24.56
N VAL A 170 15.92 8.18 24.20
CA VAL A 170 14.69 8.05 23.41
C VAL A 170 13.48 8.55 24.20
N ILE A 171 13.37 8.19 25.48
CA ILE A 171 12.29 8.68 26.35
C ILE A 171 12.35 10.20 26.50
N ALA A 172 13.52 10.76 26.80
CA ALA A 172 13.72 12.21 26.90
C ALA A 172 13.41 12.93 25.57
N ASN A 173 13.67 12.29 24.43
CA ASN A 173 13.31 12.82 23.11
C ASN A 173 11.78 12.83 22.88
N ILE A 174 11.07 11.80 23.31
CA ILE A 174 9.60 11.72 23.25
C ILE A 174 8.98 12.83 24.10
N GLU A 175 9.41 12.95 25.35
CA GLU A 175 8.95 13.99 26.29
C GLU A 175 9.25 15.39 25.75
N ARG A 176 10.45 15.59 25.18
CA ARG A 176 10.83 16.84 24.53
C ARG A 176 9.91 17.20 23.38
N LEU A 177 9.57 16.24 22.50
CA LEU A 177 8.65 16.47 21.40
C LEU A 177 7.27 16.92 21.91
N LEU A 178 6.75 16.26 22.96
CA LEU A 178 5.47 16.61 23.57
C LEU A 178 5.48 18.00 24.20
N ARG A 179 6.54 18.33 24.95
CA ARG A 179 6.75 19.66 25.53
C ARG A 179 6.73 20.72 24.45
N ILE A 180 7.57 20.58 23.42
CA ILE A 180 7.68 21.57 22.33
C ILE A 180 6.37 21.71 21.57
N ARG A 181 5.67 20.60 21.30
CA ARG A 181 4.34 20.63 20.66
C ARG A 181 3.35 21.48 21.45
N THR A 182 3.34 21.32 22.77
CA THR A 182 2.49 22.11 23.68
C THR A 182 2.91 23.57 23.73
N GLU A 183 4.21 23.86 23.86
CA GLU A 183 4.75 25.24 23.85
C GLU A 183 4.41 26.00 22.55
N MET A 184 4.42 25.30 21.42
CA MET A 184 4.05 25.88 20.12
C MET A 184 2.53 25.99 19.90
N GLY A 185 1.71 25.60 20.89
CA GLY A 185 0.25 25.62 20.79
C GLY A 185 -0.31 24.68 19.72
N ARG A 186 0.42 23.61 19.36
CA ARG A 186 0.04 22.69 18.29
C ARG A 186 -0.59 21.42 18.87
N ARG A 187 -1.48 20.81 18.08
CA ARG A 187 -2.02 19.46 18.36
C ARG A 187 -1.35 18.36 17.54
N ARG A 188 -0.43 18.73 16.65
CA ARG A 188 0.28 17.85 15.73
C ARG A 188 1.79 18.06 15.85
N PRO A 189 2.60 17.01 15.59
CA PRO A 189 2.19 15.69 15.14
C PRO A 189 1.48 14.89 16.24
N LYS A 190 0.56 14.01 15.84
CA LYS A 190 0.05 12.96 16.74
C LYS A 190 1.20 12.03 17.09
N LEU A 191 1.42 11.83 18.38
CA LEU A 191 2.38 10.87 18.90
C LEU A 191 1.72 9.49 18.99
N ILE A 192 2.22 8.57 18.18
CA ILE A 192 1.88 7.16 18.24
C ILE A 192 3.09 6.45 18.84
N LEU A 193 2.89 5.62 19.86
CA LEU A 193 3.97 4.78 20.39
C LEU A 193 3.69 3.33 20.03
N SER A 194 4.68 2.65 19.44
CA SER A 194 4.54 1.25 19.03
C SER A 194 5.26 0.28 19.96
N PHE A 195 4.62 -0.87 20.14
CA PHE A 195 5.12 -2.04 20.83
C PHE A 195 4.87 -3.30 19.98
N VAL A 196 5.94 -3.99 19.61
CA VAL A 196 5.92 -5.28 18.91
C VAL A 196 5.99 -6.39 19.95
N ARG A 197 4.92 -7.20 20.05
CA ARG A 197 4.88 -8.38 20.92
C ARG A 197 5.91 -9.39 20.47
N GLN A 198 6.83 -9.71 21.37
CA GLN A 198 7.80 -10.79 21.25
C GLN A 198 7.54 -11.79 22.39
N ASN A 199 8.58 -12.50 22.86
CA ASN A 199 8.52 -13.33 24.08
C ASN A 199 8.53 -12.48 25.37
N ASN A 200 7.79 -11.37 25.40
CA ASN A 200 7.82 -10.37 26.47
C ASN A 200 6.41 -9.81 26.78
N SER A 201 5.37 -10.64 26.73
CA SER A 201 3.98 -10.21 26.91
C SER A 201 3.68 -9.54 28.26
N ALA A 202 4.46 -9.82 29.31
CA ALA A 202 4.36 -9.14 30.60
C ALA A 202 4.71 -7.63 30.51
N ASP A 203 5.59 -7.25 29.58
CA ASP A 203 6.03 -5.87 29.38
C ASP A 203 4.98 -5.01 28.66
N GLU A 204 4.08 -5.63 27.89
CA GLU A 204 3.05 -4.91 27.14
C GLU A 204 2.13 -4.11 28.06
N GLN A 205 1.67 -4.70 29.17
CA GLN A 205 0.74 -4.01 30.07
C GLN A 205 1.40 -2.85 30.80
N ALA A 206 2.64 -3.04 31.28
CA ALA A 206 3.42 -1.99 31.89
C ALA A 206 3.65 -0.82 30.91
N PHE A 207 3.98 -1.13 29.65
CA PHE A 207 4.12 -0.15 28.59
C PHE A 207 2.81 0.62 28.35
N ILE A 208 1.69 -0.08 28.21
CA ILE A 208 0.38 0.56 27.99
C ILE A 208 0.03 1.47 29.15
N GLU A 209 0.16 0.99 30.39
CA GLU A 209 -0.20 1.75 31.59
C GLU A 209 0.61 3.03 31.71
N HIS A 210 1.91 2.97 31.41
CA HIS A 210 2.80 4.13 31.44
C HIS A 210 2.41 5.18 30.38
N TRP A 211 2.11 4.75 29.15
CA TRP A 211 1.95 5.68 28.02
C TRP A 211 0.49 6.09 27.72
N LYS A 212 -0.53 5.42 28.25
CA LYS A 212 -1.94 5.63 27.84
C LYS A 212 -2.47 7.05 28.02
N ASN A 213 -1.90 7.79 28.97
CA ASN A 213 -2.30 9.17 29.28
C ASN A 213 -1.36 10.21 28.63
N ILE A 214 -0.29 9.77 27.96
CA ILE A 214 0.78 10.62 27.42
C ILE A 214 0.75 10.60 25.89
N ALA A 215 0.69 9.42 25.29
CA ALA A 215 0.64 9.26 23.84
C ALA A 215 -0.78 9.51 23.31
N ASP A 216 -0.90 10.12 22.12
CA ASP A 216 -2.21 10.25 21.46
C ASP A 216 -2.75 8.88 21.03
N LYS A 217 -1.86 7.89 20.84
CA LYS A 217 -2.20 6.52 20.51
C LYS A 217 -1.09 5.56 20.90
N ILE A 218 -1.47 4.39 21.40
CA ILE A 218 -0.57 3.24 21.55
C ILE A 218 -0.92 2.22 20.48
N HIS A 219 0.11 1.65 19.86
CA HIS A 219 -0.01 0.64 18.83
C HIS A 219 0.71 -0.64 19.26
N VAL A 220 -0.04 -1.71 19.48
CA VAL A 220 0.54 -3.02 19.74
C VAL A 220 0.32 -3.96 18.56
N THR A 221 1.39 -4.54 18.05
CA THR A 221 1.39 -5.51 16.95
C THR A 221 2.10 -6.79 17.33
N ASP A 222 1.70 -7.90 16.72
CA ASP A 222 2.50 -9.12 16.81
C ASP A 222 3.76 -8.99 15.95
N LEU A 223 4.83 -9.69 16.33
CA LEU A 223 6.06 -9.72 15.54
C LEU A 223 5.78 -10.26 14.14
N HIS A 224 6.09 -9.44 13.13
CA HIS A 224 6.01 -9.80 11.73
C HIS A 224 7.18 -10.70 11.33
N ASN A 225 6.91 -11.78 10.60
CA ASN A 225 7.92 -12.76 10.21
C ASN A 225 8.83 -12.33 9.04
N TRP A 226 8.58 -11.16 8.45
CA TRP A 226 9.31 -10.60 7.31
C TRP A 226 9.35 -11.52 6.12
N ALA A 227 8.17 -11.98 5.68
CA ALA A 227 8.03 -12.85 4.52
C ALA A 227 8.85 -14.15 4.65
N GLY A 228 8.90 -14.69 5.87
CA GLY A 228 9.62 -15.93 6.16
C GLY A 228 11.06 -15.75 6.64
N THR A 229 11.57 -14.52 6.73
CA THR A 229 12.97 -14.24 7.09
C THR A 229 13.27 -14.56 8.56
N LEU A 230 12.37 -14.21 9.49
CA LEU A 230 12.55 -14.53 10.91
C LEU A 230 11.96 -15.89 11.28
N ASN A 231 10.80 -16.24 10.72
CA ASN A 231 10.17 -17.55 10.89
C ASN A 231 9.38 -17.90 9.62
N ARG A 232 9.55 -19.13 9.13
CA ARG A 232 8.97 -19.59 7.85
C ARG A 232 7.52 -20.05 7.95
N GLU A 233 6.95 -20.10 9.15
CA GLU A 233 5.54 -20.46 9.33
C GLU A 233 4.62 -19.37 8.75
N SER A 234 3.84 -19.75 7.74
CA SER A 234 2.73 -18.97 7.21
C SER A 234 1.50 -19.87 7.21
N ASP A 235 0.53 -19.55 8.06
CA ASP A 235 -0.80 -20.18 8.11
C ASP A 235 -1.84 -19.40 7.27
N VAL A 236 -1.36 -18.51 6.41
CA VAL A 236 -2.18 -17.50 5.74
C VAL A 236 -2.80 -18.05 4.46
N ASN A 237 -4.12 -18.18 4.49
CA ASN A 237 -4.92 -18.68 3.38
C ASN A 237 -5.77 -17.61 2.65
N TYR A 238 -5.52 -16.30 2.89
CA TYR A 238 -6.32 -15.18 2.33
C TYR A 238 -5.55 -14.27 1.40
N PRO A 239 -6.23 -13.70 0.37
CA PRO A 239 -5.61 -12.67 -0.47
C PRO A 239 -5.35 -11.41 0.36
N CYS A 240 -4.09 -10.99 0.41
CA CYS A 240 -3.67 -9.69 0.96
C CYS A 240 -4.30 -8.55 0.14
N TYR A 241 -4.85 -7.51 0.79
CA TYR A 241 -5.41 -6.35 0.05
C TYR A 241 -4.37 -5.27 -0.26
N ARG A 242 -3.15 -5.36 0.31
CA ARG A 242 -2.11 -4.33 0.12
C ARG A 242 -1.78 -4.01 -1.34
N PRO A 243 -1.73 -4.99 -2.27
CA PRO A 243 -1.53 -4.70 -3.69
C PRO A 243 -2.61 -3.80 -4.33
N TRP A 244 -3.75 -3.58 -3.66
CA TRP A 244 -4.83 -2.68 -4.08
C TRP A 244 -4.91 -1.39 -3.26
N LEU A 245 -4.07 -1.23 -2.24
CA LEU A 245 -4.15 -0.11 -1.30
C LEU A 245 -2.87 0.73 -1.24
N THR A 246 -1.71 0.07 -1.12
CA THR A 246 -0.43 0.73 -0.80
C THR A 246 0.53 0.67 -1.97
N PHE A 247 1.20 1.79 -2.22
CA PHE A 247 2.27 1.92 -3.21
C PHE A 247 3.60 2.17 -2.49
N THR A 248 4.55 1.24 -2.55
CA THR A 248 5.81 1.33 -1.80
C THR A 248 6.98 1.70 -2.72
N VAL A 249 7.58 2.86 -2.49
CA VAL A 249 8.70 3.42 -3.24
C VAL A 249 9.98 3.29 -2.41
N LEU A 250 11.01 2.66 -2.98
CA LEU A 250 12.34 2.54 -2.41
C LEU A 250 13.14 3.85 -2.62
N TRP A 251 14.21 4.03 -1.84
CA TRP A 251 14.98 5.29 -1.87
C TRP A 251 15.56 5.64 -3.26
N ASP A 252 15.80 4.63 -4.10
CA ASP A 252 16.36 4.76 -5.44
C ASP A 252 15.30 4.91 -6.55
N GLY A 253 14.01 5.00 -6.19
CA GLY A 253 12.90 5.22 -7.10
C GLY A 253 12.23 3.95 -7.63
N ARG A 254 12.81 2.78 -7.36
CA ARG A 254 12.14 1.50 -7.67
C ARG A 254 10.92 1.31 -6.78
N VAL A 255 9.90 0.65 -7.32
CA VAL A 255 8.65 0.34 -6.61
C VAL A 255 8.67 -1.12 -6.23
N SER A 256 8.66 -1.42 -4.92
CA SER A 256 8.61 -2.80 -4.42
C SER A 256 7.16 -3.24 -4.18
N LEU A 257 6.98 -4.55 -3.99
CA LEU A 257 5.66 -5.14 -3.77
C LEU A 257 4.93 -4.56 -2.55
N CYS A 258 5.60 -4.51 -1.40
CA CYS A 258 5.08 -3.96 -0.16
C CYS A 258 6.19 -3.78 0.88
N CYS A 259 5.82 -3.29 2.07
CA CYS A 259 6.71 -3.21 3.22
C CYS A 259 7.12 -4.56 3.85
N ALA A 260 6.79 -5.71 3.26
CA ALA A 260 7.43 -6.99 3.61
C ALA A 260 8.55 -7.36 2.62
N ASP A 261 8.55 -6.78 1.41
CA ASP A 261 9.57 -7.01 0.38
C ASP A 261 10.76 -6.07 0.60
N PHE A 262 11.44 -6.24 1.73
CA PHE A 262 12.44 -5.30 2.23
C PHE A 262 13.70 -5.24 1.39
N ASP A 263 14.01 -6.33 0.70
CA ASP A 263 15.16 -6.44 -0.19
C ASP A 263 14.82 -6.04 -1.64
N GLY A 264 13.54 -5.77 -1.92
CA GLY A 264 13.06 -5.41 -3.25
C GLY A 264 13.20 -6.56 -4.26
N ARG A 265 12.87 -7.78 -3.84
CA ARG A 265 12.92 -8.98 -4.70
C ARG A 265 11.85 -8.93 -5.79
N THR A 266 10.74 -8.24 -5.56
CA THR A 266 9.65 -8.05 -6.51
C THR A 266 9.53 -6.57 -6.87
N ILE A 267 10.20 -6.15 -7.95
CA ILE A 267 10.13 -4.78 -8.46
C ILE A 267 8.98 -4.64 -9.46
N LEU A 268 8.07 -3.71 -9.18
CA LEU A 268 6.86 -3.46 -9.97
C LEU A 268 7.01 -2.32 -10.98
N GLY A 269 8.05 -1.51 -10.84
CA GLY A 269 8.34 -0.38 -11.74
C GLY A 269 9.41 0.55 -11.19
N ASP A 270 9.66 1.65 -11.89
CA ASP A 270 10.67 2.64 -11.56
C ASP A 270 10.16 4.07 -11.81
N LEU A 271 10.10 4.88 -10.76
CA LEU A 271 9.60 6.27 -10.82
C LEU A 271 10.62 7.25 -11.42
N ARG A 272 11.83 6.83 -11.77
CA ARG A 272 12.77 7.65 -12.54
C ARG A 272 12.38 7.73 -14.01
N THR A 273 11.70 6.70 -14.52
CA THR A 273 11.32 6.58 -15.93
C THR A 273 9.81 6.52 -16.16
N SER A 274 9.02 6.29 -15.10
CA SER A 274 7.57 6.10 -15.18
C SER A 274 6.82 6.96 -14.16
N THR A 275 5.50 6.96 -14.25
CA THR A 275 4.57 7.65 -13.31
C THR A 275 3.92 6.66 -12.35
N ILE A 276 3.40 7.15 -11.22
CA ILE A 276 2.66 6.36 -10.23
C ILE A 276 1.48 5.65 -10.90
N ALA A 277 0.66 6.39 -11.66
CA ALA A 277 -0.51 5.83 -12.35
C ALA A 277 -0.11 4.81 -13.43
N GLY A 278 1.00 5.05 -14.12
CA GLY A 278 1.56 4.12 -15.10
C GLY A 278 1.98 2.80 -14.45
N ILE A 279 2.80 2.86 -13.39
CA ILE A 279 3.27 1.67 -12.68
C ILE A 279 2.11 0.91 -12.02
N TRP A 280 1.18 1.62 -11.37
CA TRP A 280 0.04 1.01 -10.67
C TRP A 280 -0.88 0.17 -11.56
N ASN A 281 -0.94 0.52 -12.85
CA ASN A 281 -1.77 -0.15 -13.85
C ASN A 281 -0.94 -0.99 -14.85
N ALA A 282 0.38 -0.99 -14.74
CA ALA A 282 1.27 -1.76 -15.58
C ALA A 282 1.13 -3.27 -15.30
N GLU A 283 1.55 -4.08 -16.27
CA GLU A 283 1.43 -5.53 -16.18
C GLU A 283 2.15 -6.14 -14.96
N PRO A 284 3.33 -5.69 -14.51
CA PRO A 284 3.95 -6.24 -13.29
C PRO A 284 3.05 -6.13 -12.05
N TYR A 285 2.37 -4.98 -11.89
CA TYR A 285 1.45 -4.76 -10.78
C TYR A 285 0.19 -5.63 -10.91
N ARG A 286 -0.35 -5.72 -12.13
CA ARG A 286 -1.53 -6.54 -12.43
C ARG A 286 -1.25 -8.04 -12.28
N ALA A 287 -0.06 -8.49 -12.69
CA ALA A 287 0.39 -9.86 -12.56
C ALA A 287 0.45 -10.28 -11.09
N VAL A 288 1.04 -9.45 -10.22
CA VAL A 288 1.04 -9.70 -8.77
C VAL A 288 -0.36 -9.76 -8.19
N ARG A 289 -1.27 -8.86 -8.59
CA ARG A 289 -2.68 -8.89 -8.14
C ARG A 289 -3.37 -10.16 -8.60
N ARG A 290 -3.17 -10.56 -9.85
CA ARG A 290 -3.69 -11.80 -10.43
C ARG A 290 -3.18 -13.01 -9.67
N GLU A 291 -1.87 -13.09 -9.43
CA GLU A 291 -1.24 -14.17 -8.67
C GLU A 291 -1.76 -14.22 -7.22
N HIS A 292 -1.98 -13.06 -6.57
CA HIS A 292 -2.64 -13.00 -5.26
C HIS A 292 -4.05 -13.62 -5.28
N LEU A 293 -4.80 -13.39 -6.36
CA LEU A 293 -6.13 -13.96 -6.53
C LEU A 293 -6.08 -15.44 -6.96
N GLU A 294 -5.05 -15.90 -7.65
CA GLU A 294 -4.96 -17.28 -8.14
C GLU A 294 -4.34 -18.23 -7.10
N SER A 295 -3.18 -17.87 -6.56
CA SER A 295 -2.33 -18.74 -5.75
C SER A 295 -2.00 -18.16 -4.36
N GLY A 296 -2.38 -16.92 -4.07
CA GLY A 296 -2.06 -16.25 -2.80
C GLY A 296 -0.87 -15.30 -2.87
N GLY A 297 -0.26 -15.14 -4.05
CA GLY A 297 0.75 -14.14 -4.34
C GLY A 297 2.12 -14.75 -4.68
N PRO A 298 3.10 -13.89 -5.03
CA PRO A 298 4.47 -14.29 -5.34
C PRO A 298 5.17 -14.92 -4.13
N ASP A 299 6.37 -15.45 -4.32
CA ASP A 299 7.12 -16.18 -3.28
C ASP A 299 7.25 -15.42 -1.96
N VAL A 300 7.48 -14.10 -2.01
CA VAL A 300 7.53 -13.22 -0.82
C VAL A 300 6.23 -13.29 -0.01
N CYS A 301 5.09 -13.51 -0.66
CA CYS A 301 3.78 -13.61 0.00
C CYS A 301 3.51 -14.99 0.60
N ARG A 302 4.11 -16.06 0.04
CA ARG A 302 3.84 -17.45 0.47
C ARG A 302 4.23 -17.69 1.92
N SER A 303 5.33 -17.07 2.36
CA SER A 303 5.82 -17.15 3.73
C SER A 303 5.47 -15.91 4.57
N CYS A 304 4.57 -15.04 4.12
CA CYS A 304 4.23 -13.78 4.82
C CYS A 304 3.04 -13.93 5.77
N ASP A 305 3.16 -13.38 6.98
CA ASP A 305 2.13 -13.40 8.02
C ASP A 305 1.23 -12.14 8.05
N LEU A 306 1.46 -11.13 7.20
CA LEU A 306 0.65 -9.90 7.18
C LEU A 306 -0.87 -10.13 7.04
N PRO A 307 -1.36 -11.04 6.19
CA PRO A 307 -2.80 -11.20 6.07
C PRO A 307 -3.44 -11.83 7.33
N ARG A 308 -2.64 -12.41 8.25
CA ARG A 308 -3.09 -12.83 9.60
C ARG A 308 -3.35 -11.62 10.51
N THR A 309 -2.43 -10.66 10.55
CA THR A 309 -2.46 -9.50 11.46
C THR A 309 -3.50 -8.45 11.04
N GLN A 310 -3.82 -8.35 9.75
CA GLN A 310 -4.76 -7.34 9.24
C GLN A 310 -6.25 -7.67 9.48
N LEU A 311 -6.61 -8.94 9.54
CA LEU A 311 -7.97 -9.37 9.88
C LEU A 311 -8.13 -9.51 11.40
N ALA A 312 -7.20 -10.18 12.09
CA ALA A 312 -7.32 -10.46 13.52
C ALA A 312 -7.28 -9.23 14.44
N SER A 313 -6.84 -8.07 13.94
CA SER A 313 -6.60 -6.90 14.80
C SER A 313 -7.36 -5.65 14.36
N ALA A 314 -8.02 -5.00 15.33
CA ALA A 314 -8.34 -3.58 15.24
C ALA A 314 -7.06 -2.72 15.09
N SER A 315 -5.87 -3.32 15.30
CA SER A 315 -4.55 -2.69 15.22
C SER A 315 -4.13 -2.25 13.81
N TYR A 316 -4.73 -2.73 12.72
CA TYR A 316 -4.36 -2.18 11.41
C TYR A 316 -4.80 -0.72 11.23
N GLN A 317 -5.88 -0.28 11.91
CA GLN A 317 -6.21 1.16 12.05
C GLN A 317 -5.10 1.95 12.78
N ALA A 318 -4.15 1.26 13.42
CA ALA A 318 -3.05 1.81 14.19
C ALA A 318 -1.70 1.82 13.44
N TYR A 319 -1.46 0.92 12.48
CA TYR A 319 -0.25 0.96 11.63
C TYR A 319 -0.24 2.15 10.67
N THR A 320 -1.41 2.47 10.10
CA THR A 320 -1.55 3.51 9.08
C THR A 320 -2.05 4.82 9.63
N GLY A 321 -2.29 4.98 10.95
CA GLY A 321 -2.97 6.18 11.51
C GLY A 321 -4.36 6.46 10.92
N PHE A 322 -4.85 5.58 10.05
CA PHE A 322 -5.86 5.85 9.05
C PHE A 322 -7.03 4.88 9.23
N VAL A 323 -8.24 5.44 9.21
CA VAL A 323 -9.46 4.67 8.97
C VAL A 323 -9.61 4.63 7.46
N PRO A 324 -9.53 3.44 6.81
CA PRO A 324 -9.79 3.32 5.38
C PRO A 324 -10.97 4.18 4.98
N GLY A 325 -10.84 4.95 3.90
CA GLY A 325 -12.00 5.52 3.26
C GLY A 325 -13.01 4.39 3.11
N ASP A 326 -14.23 4.62 3.60
CA ASP A 326 -15.30 3.65 3.80
C ASP A 326 -15.71 2.86 2.54
N ASN A 327 -14.98 2.97 1.43
CA ASN A 327 -15.32 2.46 0.11
C ASN A 327 -14.47 1.26 -0.34
N VAL A 328 -13.17 1.17 -0.03
CA VAL A 328 -12.32 0.07 -0.55
C VAL A 328 -12.48 -1.18 0.27
N MET A 329 -12.31 -1.07 1.58
CA MET A 329 -12.52 -2.16 2.53
C MET A 329 -14.00 -2.59 2.51
N LYS A 330 -14.96 -1.66 2.44
CA LYS A 330 -16.37 -2.04 2.27
C LYS A 330 -16.68 -2.57 0.87
N SER A 331 -16.05 -2.16 -0.22
CA SER A 331 -16.25 -2.78 -1.53
C SER A 331 -15.66 -4.18 -1.56
N PHE A 332 -14.47 -4.38 -1.00
CA PHE A 332 -13.82 -5.69 -0.88
C PHE A 332 -14.60 -6.60 0.06
N LEU A 333 -14.96 -6.15 1.27
CA LEU A 333 -15.81 -6.93 2.19
C LEU A 333 -17.25 -7.06 1.70
N ARG A 334 -17.85 -6.10 0.97
CA ARG A 334 -19.19 -6.30 0.37
C ARG A 334 -19.14 -7.29 -0.77
N CYS A 335 -18.16 -7.19 -1.67
CA CYS A 335 -17.98 -8.18 -2.74
C CYS A 335 -17.63 -9.56 -2.17
N ALA A 336 -16.79 -9.61 -1.14
CA ALA A 336 -16.38 -10.86 -0.52
C ALA A 336 -17.44 -11.43 0.44
N MET A 337 -18.28 -10.59 1.08
CA MET A 337 -19.48 -11.01 1.81
C MET A 337 -20.62 -11.40 0.87
N LEU A 338 -20.78 -10.75 -0.28
CA LEU A 338 -21.68 -11.18 -1.36
C LEU A 338 -21.21 -12.51 -1.94
N ALA A 339 -19.91 -12.67 -2.20
CA ALA A 339 -19.31 -13.93 -2.64
C ALA A 339 -19.50 -15.05 -1.60
N ALA A 340 -19.28 -14.71 -0.33
CA ALA A 340 -19.47 -15.61 0.80
C ALA A 340 -20.96 -15.93 1.06
N LEU A 341 -21.87 -14.97 0.89
CA LEU A 341 -23.32 -15.20 0.96
C LEU A 341 -23.76 -16.11 -0.19
N VAL A 342 -23.28 -15.87 -1.40
CA VAL A 342 -23.48 -16.76 -2.57
C VAL A 342 -22.94 -18.17 -2.31
N ALA A 343 -21.89 -18.30 -1.51
CA ALA A 343 -21.26 -19.58 -1.20
C ALA A 343 -21.68 -20.21 0.16
N VAL A 344 -22.49 -19.51 0.96
CA VAL A 344 -23.14 -19.98 2.20
C VAL A 344 -24.62 -20.30 1.95
N VAL A 345 -25.17 -19.94 0.79
CA VAL A 345 -26.34 -20.65 0.27
C VAL A 345 -25.94 -22.13 0.18
N PRO A 346 -26.61 -23.05 0.91
CA PRO A 346 -26.35 -24.47 0.72
C PRO A 346 -26.44 -24.75 -0.77
N ALA A 347 -25.60 -25.66 -1.27
CA ALA A 347 -25.73 -26.21 -2.62
C ALA A 347 -27.11 -26.87 -2.74
N SER A 348 -28.09 -26.03 -3.00
CA SER A 348 -29.53 -26.24 -3.09
C SER A 348 -30.13 -25.05 -3.83
N ALA A 349 -29.38 -24.45 -4.75
CA ALA A 349 -29.97 -24.05 -6.00
C ALA A 349 -29.52 -25.16 -6.96
N SER A 350 -30.48 -25.97 -7.40
CA SER A 350 -30.22 -26.92 -8.47
C SER A 350 -29.53 -26.14 -9.60
N ALA A 351 -28.47 -26.71 -10.19
CA ALA A 351 -28.12 -26.27 -11.53
C ALA A 351 -29.34 -26.61 -12.37
N GLY A 352 -30.20 -25.62 -12.63
CA GLY A 352 -31.39 -25.82 -13.43
C GLY A 352 -31.01 -26.51 -14.73
N ASP A 353 -31.77 -27.54 -15.13
CA ASP A 353 -31.48 -28.31 -16.33
C ASP A 353 -31.82 -27.44 -17.55
N LEU A 354 -30.79 -27.11 -18.35
CA LEU A 354 -30.92 -26.36 -19.59
C LEU A 354 -30.42 -27.22 -20.74
N LYS A 355 -31.33 -27.66 -21.61
CA LYS A 355 -31.00 -28.29 -22.88
C LYS A 355 -31.43 -27.36 -24.01
N MET A 356 -30.49 -27.01 -24.87
CA MET A 356 -30.77 -26.19 -26.03
C MET A 356 -30.11 -26.72 -27.29
N THR A 357 -30.86 -26.73 -28.38
CA THR A 357 -30.36 -27.07 -29.72
C THR A 357 -30.83 -26.02 -30.72
N MET A 358 -29.99 -25.76 -31.72
CA MET A 358 -30.24 -24.78 -32.78
C MET A 358 -29.91 -25.38 -34.14
N GLN A 359 -30.84 -25.31 -35.07
CA GLN A 359 -30.62 -25.76 -36.44
C GLN A 359 -31.56 -25.03 -37.40
N GLY A 360 -31.00 -24.51 -38.51
CA GLY A 360 -31.81 -23.95 -39.60
C GLY A 360 -32.72 -22.78 -39.22
N GLY A 361 -32.30 -21.91 -38.28
CA GLY A 361 -33.11 -20.79 -37.81
C GLY A 361 -34.19 -21.16 -36.79
N ARG A 362 -34.15 -22.40 -36.28
CA ARG A 362 -35.09 -22.92 -35.28
C ARG A 362 -34.34 -23.34 -34.02
N VAL A 363 -34.99 -23.18 -32.88
CA VAL A 363 -34.42 -23.45 -31.56
C VAL A 363 -35.37 -24.32 -30.73
N THR A 364 -34.79 -25.27 -30.00
CA THR A 364 -35.45 -26.00 -28.92
C THR A 364 -34.77 -25.63 -27.61
N ILE A 365 -35.54 -25.21 -26.60
CA ILE A 365 -35.09 -24.83 -25.26
C ILE A 365 -35.94 -25.58 -24.24
N ILE A 366 -35.32 -26.45 -23.46
CA ILE A 366 -35.93 -27.10 -22.31
C ILE A 366 -35.19 -26.56 -21.10
N ALA A 367 -35.87 -25.72 -20.31
CA ALA A 367 -35.32 -25.06 -19.14
C ALA A 367 -36.17 -25.40 -17.91
N GLN A 368 -35.52 -25.83 -16.83
CA GLN A 368 -36.14 -26.03 -15.52
C GLN A 368 -35.39 -25.23 -14.46
N ASP A 369 -36.03 -24.23 -13.86
CA ASP A 369 -35.43 -23.36 -12.84
C ASP A 369 -34.16 -22.62 -13.32
N VAL A 370 -34.20 -22.11 -14.57
CA VAL A 370 -33.06 -21.43 -15.23
C VAL A 370 -33.39 -19.96 -15.48
N THR A 371 -32.46 -19.05 -15.23
CA THR A 371 -32.66 -17.63 -15.53
C THR A 371 -32.60 -17.35 -17.04
N ILE A 372 -33.36 -16.35 -17.51
CA ILE A 372 -33.29 -15.90 -18.92
C ILE A 372 -31.86 -15.55 -19.33
N ARG A 373 -31.06 -14.97 -18.42
CA ARG A 373 -29.65 -14.67 -18.66
C ARG A 373 -28.82 -15.92 -18.97
N GLN A 374 -29.06 -17.04 -18.27
CA GLN A 374 -28.37 -18.30 -18.54
C GLN A 374 -28.77 -18.87 -19.90
N ILE A 375 -30.05 -18.77 -20.27
CA ILE A 375 -30.54 -19.16 -21.61
C ILE A 375 -29.85 -18.35 -22.70
N LEU A 376 -29.72 -17.02 -22.53
CA LEU A 376 -29.04 -16.14 -23.50
C LEU A 376 -27.52 -16.35 -23.57
N ILE A 377 -26.87 -16.75 -22.48
CA ILE A 377 -25.45 -17.11 -22.50
C ILE A 377 -25.23 -18.38 -23.30
N GLU A 378 -26.07 -19.40 -23.09
CA GLU A 378 -26.00 -20.62 -23.89
C GLU A 378 -26.37 -20.34 -25.35
N TRP A 379 -27.25 -19.36 -25.61
CA TRP A 379 -27.62 -18.90 -26.95
C TRP A 379 -26.41 -18.27 -27.64
N ALA A 380 -25.70 -17.39 -26.94
CA ALA A 380 -24.46 -16.79 -27.43
C ALA A 380 -23.41 -17.86 -27.75
N ARG A 381 -23.30 -18.89 -26.91
CA ARG A 381 -22.33 -19.99 -27.05
C ARG A 381 -22.65 -20.90 -28.24
N LEU A 382 -23.87 -21.42 -28.33
CA LEU A 382 -24.31 -22.33 -29.40
C LEU A 382 -24.50 -21.59 -30.72
N GLY A 383 -25.13 -20.42 -30.66
CA GLY A 383 -25.48 -19.62 -31.83
C GLY A 383 -24.35 -18.74 -32.38
N GLN A 384 -23.21 -18.65 -31.68
CA GLN A 384 -22.12 -17.72 -31.99
C GLN A 384 -22.62 -16.27 -32.12
N THR A 385 -23.55 -15.88 -31.24
CA THR A 385 -24.23 -14.59 -31.25
C THR A 385 -23.67 -13.69 -30.16
N THR A 386 -23.49 -12.40 -30.44
CA THR A 386 -23.15 -11.42 -29.42
C THR A 386 -24.41 -10.90 -28.73
N VAL A 387 -24.56 -11.14 -27.43
CA VAL A 387 -25.70 -10.59 -26.65
C VAL A 387 -25.23 -9.40 -25.81
N VAL A 388 -25.81 -8.23 -26.05
CA VAL A 388 -25.45 -6.96 -25.40
C VAL A 388 -26.52 -6.57 -24.39
N ASN A 389 -26.10 -6.10 -23.22
CA ASN A 389 -26.97 -5.72 -22.08
C ASN A 389 -27.76 -6.89 -21.45
N ALA A 390 -27.28 -8.14 -21.56
CA ALA A 390 -27.91 -9.29 -20.90
C ALA A 390 -27.96 -9.16 -19.36
N ASP A 391 -27.09 -8.33 -18.77
CA ASP A 391 -27.09 -7.98 -17.35
C ASP A 391 -28.26 -7.07 -16.94
N LYS A 392 -28.97 -6.46 -17.89
CA LYS A 392 -30.13 -5.58 -17.63
C LYS A 392 -31.43 -6.35 -17.42
N ILE A 393 -31.46 -7.65 -17.73
CA ILE A 393 -32.63 -8.51 -17.49
C ILE A 393 -32.62 -8.94 -16.02
N ILE A 394 -33.57 -8.42 -15.25
CA ILE A 394 -33.81 -8.81 -13.86
C ILE A 394 -35.15 -9.55 -13.83
N ALA A 395 -35.11 -10.87 -13.98
CA ALA A 395 -36.28 -11.75 -13.96
C ALA A 395 -36.00 -12.98 -13.08
N PRO A 396 -37.02 -13.52 -12.39
CA PRO A 396 -36.87 -14.78 -11.64
C PRO A 396 -36.54 -15.95 -12.60
N PRO A 397 -35.97 -17.07 -12.08
CA PRO A 397 -35.79 -18.28 -12.86
C PRO A 397 -37.10 -18.75 -13.49
N VAL A 398 -37.01 -19.32 -14.69
CA VAL A 398 -38.14 -19.80 -15.46
C VAL A 398 -38.02 -21.30 -15.70
N THR A 399 -39.18 -21.96 -15.71
CA THR A 399 -39.33 -23.33 -16.18
C THR A 399 -40.21 -23.27 -17.43
N LEU A 400 -39.63 -23.55 -18.59
CA LEU A 400 -40.32 -23.45 -19.88
C LEU A 400 -39.78 -24.47 -20.88
N GLN A 401 -40.61 -24.81 -21.85
CA GLN A 401 -40.24 -25.63 -22.99
C GLN A 401 -40.67 -24.92 -24.27
N ILE A 402 -39.68 -24.55 -25.08
CA ILE A 402 -39.85 -24.08 -26.46
C ILE A 402 -39.34 -25.22 -27.33
N ILE A 403 -40.20 -25.87 -28.10
CA ILE A 403 -39.79 -27.01 -28.93
C ILE A 403 -39.92 -26.58 -30.38
N ASP A 404 -38.78 -26.64 -31.09
CA ASP A 404 -38.67 -26.41 -32.52
C ASP A 404 -39.47 -25.16 -32.97
N ARG A 405 -39.02 -23.98 -32.54
CA ARG A 405 -39.62 -22.68 -32.90
C ARG A 405 -38.63 -21.79 -33.63
N PRO A 406 -39.11 -20.88 -34.51
CA PRO A 406 -38.25 -19.85 -35.09
C PRO A 406 -37.53 -19.06 -34.00
N GLU A 407 -36.25 -18.76 -34.21
CA GLU A 407 -35.44 -18.04 -33.24
C GLU A 407 -36.04 -16.70 -32.80
N SER A 408 -36.71 -15.97 -33.70
CA SER A 408 -37.40 -14.71 -33.39
C SER A 408 -38.56 -14.91 -32.40
N GLU A 409 -39.37 -15.94 -32.60
CA GLU A 409 -40.51 -16.25 -31.71
C GLU A 409 -40.01 -16.69 -30.33
N ALA A 410 -38.92 -17.46 -30.28
CA ALA A 410 -38.30 -17.84 -29.02
C ALA A 410 -37.74 -16.62 -28.26
N LEU A 411 -37.12 -15.66 -28.96
CA LEU A 411 -36.66 -14.40 -28.34
C LEU A 411 -37.82 -13.56 -27.81
N ASP A 412 -38.94 -13.48 -28.53
CA ASP A 412 -40.15 -12.78 -28.06
C ASP A 412 -40.72 -13.40 -26.77
N ILE A 413 -40.67 -14.74 -26.66
CA ILE A 413 -41.11 -15.45 -25.45
C ILE A 413 -40.14 -15.18 -24.29
N LEU A 414 -38.84 -15.29 -24.53
CA LEU A 414 -37.80 -15.14 -23.50
C LEU A 414 -37.66 -13.69 -23.01
N LEU A 415 -37.79 -12.71 -23.90
CA LEU A 415 -37.54 -11.29 -23.63
C LEU A 415 -38.83 -10.49 -23.40
N ARG A 416 -39.97 -11.16 -23.21
CA ARG A 416 -41.27 -10.52 -22.97
C ARG A 416 -41.25 -9.51 -21.81
N SER A 417 -40.44 -9.76 -20.78
CA SER A 417 -40.31 -8.90 -19.60
C SER A 417 -39.26 -7.78 -19.75
N ALA A 418 -38.51 -7.75 -20.85
CA ALA A 418 -37.55 -6.68 -21.13
C ALA A 418 -38.25 -5.43 -21.67
N SER A 419 -37.61 -4.27 -21.55
CA SER A 419 -38.12 -3.00 -22.09
C SER A 419 -38.12 -2.92 -23.63
N GLY A 420 -37.64 -3.97 -24.29
CA GLY A 420 -37.50 -4.09 -25.73
C GLY A 420 -36.18 -4.78 -26.09
N TYR A 421 -36.09 -5.35 -27.29
CA TYR A 421 -34.84 -5.87 -27.82
C TYR A 421 -34.76 -5.65 -29.34
N VAL A 422 -33.53 -5.66 -29.86
CA VAL A 422 -33.25 -5.60 -31.30
C VAL A 422 -32.33 -6.77 -31.64
N ALA A 423 -32.76 -7.64 -32.54
CA ALA A 423 -31.94 -8.75 -33.05
C ALA A 423 -31.48 -8.43 -34.47
N ALA A 424 -30.17 -8.32 -34.67
CA ALA A 424 -29.54 -8.04 -35.94
C ALA A 424 -29.29 -9.36 -36.70
N PRO A 425 -29.86 -9.54 -37.90
CA PRO A 425 -29.69 -10.76 -38.67
C PRO A 425 -28.24 -10.92 -39.14
N ARG A 426 -27.79 -12.17 -39.24
CA ARG A 426 -26.46 -12.51 -39.75
C ARG A 426 -26.44 -12.43 -41.28
N ALA A 427 -25.41 -11.80 -41.83
CA ALA A 427 -25.27 -11.57 -43.28
C ALA A 427 -25.02 -12.86 -44.09
N MET A 428 -24.41 -13.89 -43.49
CA MET A 428 -24.17 -15.19 -44.13
C MET A 428 -24.57 -16.33 -43.19
N ALA A 429 -25.33 -17.30 -43.70
CA ALA A 429 -25.76 -18.46 -42.92
C ALA A 429 -24.56 -19.35 -42.56
N ALA A 430 -24.39 -19.66 -41.27
CA ALA A 430 -23.41 -20.61 -40.78
C ALA A 430 -24.13 -21.86 -40.26
N ALA A 431 -23.71 -23.04 -40.70
CA ALA A 431 -24.34 -24.30 -40.33
C ALA A 431 -24.26 -24.53 -38.81
N GLY A 432 -25.41 -24.70 -38.16
CA GLY A 432 -25.50 -24.93 -36.71
C GLY A 432 -25.36 -23.68 -35.84
N ALA A 433 -25.23 -22.48 -36.43
CA ALA A 433 -25.22 -21.21 -35.71
C ALA A 433 -26.61 -20.53 -35.70
N SER A 434 -26.75 -19.50 -34.86
CA SER A 434 -27.94 -18.66 -34.81
C SER A 434 -28.02 -17.79 -36.06
N THR A 435 -29.24 -17.55 -36.49
CA THR A 435 -29.60 -16.60 -37.56
C THR A 435 -29.31 -15.15 -37.19
N PHE A 436 -29.06 -14.84 -35.91
CA PHE A 436 -28.71 -13.52 -35.44
C PHE A 436 -27.22 -13.41 -35.11
N ASP A 437 -26.58 -12.35 -35.62
CA ASP A 437 -25.20 -12.02 -35.27
C ASP A 437 -25.13 -11.31 -33.91
N ARG A 438 -26.14 -10.47 -33.62
CA ARG A 438 -26.17 -9.68 -32.40
C ARG A 438 -27.59 -9.49 -31.87
N ILE A 439 -27.75 -9.57 -30.56
CA ILE A 439 -29.01 -9.29 -29.84
C ILE A 439 -28.72 -8.18 -28.84
N PHE A 440 -29.41 -7.04 -28.97
CA PHE A 440 -29.32 -5.91 -28.07
C PHE A 440 -30.57 -5.83 -27.20
N ILE A 441 -30.40 -5.85 -25.89
CA ILE A 441 -31.50 -5.61 -24.94
C ILE A 441 -31.55 -4.14 -24.61
N MET A 442 -32.73 -3.53 -24.77
CA MET A 442 -32.93 -2.11 -24.52
C MET A 442 -32.97 -1.84 -23.01
N PRO A 443 -32.24 -0.84 -22.51
CA PRO A 443 -32.34 -0.44 -21.12
C PRO A 443 -33.72 0.16 -20.83
N PRO A 444 -34.25 0.03 -19.60
CA PRO A 444 -35.51 0.66 -19.23
C PRO A 444 -35.39 2.18 -19.35
N SER A 445 -36.27 2.79 -20.14
CA SER A 445 -36.37 4.24 -20.24
C SER A 445 -36.90 4.80 -18.92
N ARG A 446 -36.06 5.57 -18.21
CA ARG A 446 -36.57 6.53 -17.22
C ARG A 446 -37.05 7.75 -17.97
N ALA A 447 -38.32 8.12 -17.80
CA ALA A 447 -38.76 9.47 -18.10
C ALA A 447 -37.86 10.45 -17.32
N PRO A 448 -37.44 11.60 -17.89
CA PRO A 448 -36.72 12.60 -17.14
C PRO A 448 -37.54 12.98 -15.91
N ALA A 449 -36.88 12.97 -14.75
CA ALA A 449 -37.52 13.34 -13.49
C ALA A 449 -38.09 14.76 -13.65
N GLY A 450 -39.41 14.89 -13.58
CA GLY A 450 -40.09 16.18 -13.58
C GLY A 450 -39.53 17.04 -12.46
N GLY A 451 -38.78 18.08 -12.82
CA GLY A 451 -38.54 19.19 -11.92
C GLY A 451 -39.88 19.85 -11.64
N ASN A 452 -40.10 20.27 -10.39
CA ASN A 452 -41.19 21.16 -10.03
C ASN A 452 -41.05 22.48 -10.81
N GLY A 453 -41.58 22.52 -12.03
CA GLY A 453 -41.87 23.73 -12.78
C GLY A 453 -43.36 24.00 -12.65
N ALA A 454 -43.70 25.17 -12.13
CA ALA A 454 -45.07 25.69 -12.16
C ALA A 454 -45.61 25.64 -13.61
N PRO A 455 -46.93 25.49 -13.81
CA PRO A 455 -47.51 25.36 -15.15
C PRO A 455 -47.19 26.60 -15.99
N VAL A 456 -46.52 26.39 -17.12
CA VAL A 456 -46.23 27.42 -18.10
C VAL A 456 -47.53 27.78 -18.82
N ASN A 457 -47.96 29.03 -18.67
CA ASN A 457 -49.07 29.62 -19.40
C ASN A 457 -48.60 29.94 -20.84
N ILE A 458 -49.22 29.33 -21.85
CA ILE A 458 -48.77 29.33 -23.26
C ILE A 458 -49.13 30.64 -24.00
N ASN A 459 -49.78 31.61 -23.36
CA ASN A 459 -50.34 32.78 -24.06
C ASN A 459 -49.57 34.11 -23.90
N ASN A 460 -48.23 34.14 -23.94
CA ASN A 460 -47.55 35.43 -24.12
C ASN A 460 -46.16 35.33 -24.78
N PRO A 461 -45.91 35.97 -25.95
CA PRO A 461 -44.61 36.03 -26.58
C PRO A 461 -43.85 37.31 -26.17
N THR A 462 -42.58 37.20 -25.75
CA THR A 462 -41.63 38.33 -25.69
C THR A 462 -40.17 37.82 -25.58
N PRO A 463 -39.13 38.60 -25.97
CA PRO A 463 -38.20 38.20 -27.02
C PRO A 463 -36.82 37.74 -26.51
N MET A 464 -36.13 36.95 -27.34
CA MET A 464 -34.78 36.44 -27.08
C MET A 464 -33.72 37.55 -27.03
N ALA A 465 -32.91 37.57 -25.98
CA ALA A 465 -31.69 38.36 -25.88
C ALA A 465 -30.46 37.48 -26.19
N PHE A 466 -29.69 37.87 -27.20
CA PHE A 466 -28.40 37.26 -27.55
C PHE A 466 -27.30 37.72 -26.57
N PRO A 467 -26.47 36.82 -26.03
CA PRO A 467 -25.25 37.23 -25.32
C PRO A 467 -24.17 37.69 -26.31
N ARG A 468 -23.60 38.88 -26.04
CA ARG A 468 -22.52 39.50 -26.82
C ARG A 468 -21.21 38.69 -26.76
N PRO A 469 -20.38 38.68 -27.83
CA PRO A 469 -19.08 38.03 -27.82
C PRO A 469 -18.02 38.87 -27.07
N MET A 470 -17.20 38.22 -26.25
CA MET A 470 -15.99 38.80 -25.65
C MET A 470 -14.84 38.70 -26.66
N MET A 471 -14.32 39.86 -27.10
CA MET A 471 -13.09 39.95 -27.92
C MET A 471 -11.83 40.11 -27.03
N PRO A 472 -10.66 39.66 -27.51
CA PRO A 472 -9.39 39.68 -26.76
C PRO A 472 -8.69 41.04 -26.84
N GLN A 473 -7.80 41.32 -25.88
CA GLN A 473 -6.93 42.50 -25.89
C GLN A 473 -5.47 42.10 -25.58
N PRO A 474 -4.48 42.86 -26.10
CA PRO A 474 -3.20 42.37 -26.61
C PRO A 474 -1.98 42.76 -25.76
N THR A 475 -0.82 42.26 -26.19
CA THR A 475 0.54 42.46 -25.66
C THR A 475 1.28 43.65 -26.31
N GLU A 476 2.41 44.02 -25.67
CA GLU A 476 3.62 44.73 -26.16
C GLU A 476 3.74 46.26 -25.98
N ASP A 477 4.77 46.63 -25.21
CA ASP A 477 5.87 47.59 -25.44
C ASP A 477 5.66 48.90 -26.23
N ASP A 478 6.04 50.04 -25.60
CA ASP A 478 6.82 51.12 -26.22
C ASP A 478 7.40 52.12 -25.17
N GLU A 479 8.69 52.44 -25.31
CA GLU A 479 9.50 53.45 -24.57
C GLU A 479 9.07 54.91 -24.95
N ALA A 480 9.40 56.05 -24.31
CA ALA A 480 10.69 56.54 -23.81
C ALA A 480 10.60 57.98 -23.16
N VAL A 481 11.44 58.21 -22.12
CA VAL A 481 12.29 59.41 -21.79
C VAL A 481 11.69 60.74 -21.22
N VAL A 482 12.18 61.19 -20.04
CA VAL A 482 12.98 62.43 -19.75
C VAL A 482 12.85 62.95 -18.28
N THR A 483 14.01 63.07 -17.61
CA THR A 483 14.44 63.93 -16.45
C THR A 483 14.09 63.65 -14.98
N ALA A 484 15.17 63.55 -14.18
CA ALA A 484 15.27 63.75 -12.72
C ALA A 484 15.49 65.26 -12.40
N PRO A 485 15.49 65.80 -11.14
CA PRO A 485 16.24 65.23 -9.99
C PRO A 485 15.68 65.45 -8.55
N MET A 486 16.42 64.84 -7.61
CA MET A 486 16.63 65.17 -6.17
C MET A 486 15.81 64.43 -5.09
N ALA A 487 16.58 63.72 -4.26
CA ALA A 487 16.23 63.26 -2.91
C ALA A 487 17.19 63.92 -1.89
N PRO A 488 16.75 64.10 -0.62
CA PRO A 488 17.67 64.12 0.52
C PRO A 488 17.16 63.21 1.67
N PRO A 489 17.93 62.97 2.76
CA PRO A 489 18.67 61.71 2.94
C PRO A 489 18.31 60.92 4.23
N GLN A 490 18.75 59.67 4.29
CA GLN A 490 18.72 58.81 5.48
C GLN A 490 19.88 59.11 6.43
N MET A 491 19.63 59.09 7.74
CA MET A 491 20.67 59.15 8.79
C MET A 491 21.14 57.75 9.22
N PRO A 492 22.45 57.56 9.51
CA PRO A 492 23.05 56.30 9.96
C PRO A 492 23.09 56.15 11.51
N PRO A 493 23.34 54.94 12.04
CA PRO A 493 23.54 54.71 13.47
C PRO A 493 24.96 55.12 13.94
N PRO A 494 25.16 55.39 15.24
CA PRO A 494 26.36 56.07 15.75
C PRO A 494 27.57 55.14 15.96
N GLN A 495 28.75 55.70 15.70
CA GLN A 495 30.06 55.27 16.23
C GLN A 495 30.63 56.40 17.09
N PHE A 496 31.33 56.07 18.18
CA PHE A 496 32.34 56.96 18.77
C PHE A 496 33.60 56.17 19.19
N PRO A 497 34.79 56.82 19.25
CA PRO A 497 36.11 56.21 19.11
C PRO A 497 36.99 56.23 20.38
N GLY A 498 38.12 55.51 20.33
CA GLY A 498 39.36 55.86 21.06
C GLY A 498 39.92 54.79 22.00
N ALA A 499 41.08 54.21 21.65
CA ALA A 499 41.96 53.48 22.57
C ALA A 499 42.72 54.45 23.49
N PRO A 500 43.24 54.01 24.67
CA PRO A 500 44.65 53.60 24.68
C PRO A 500 45.02 52.45 25.64
N ASN A 501 46.12 51.78 25.28
CA ASN A 501 47.17 51.12 26.08
C ASN A 501 46.82 50.19 27.26
N GLY A 502 47.30 48.94 27.09
CA GLY A 502 48.07 48.22 28.12
C GLY A 502 47.25 47.49 29.19
N VAL A 503 47.30 46.16 29.18
CA VAL A 503 47.95 45.32 30.21
C VAL A 503 47.69 43.85 29.85
N ASN A 504 48.76 43.09 29.97
CA ASN A 504 48.97 41.68 29.64
C ASN A 504 48.51 40.76 30.79
N TYR A 505 47.83 39.64 30.55
CA TYR A 505 47.93 38.42 31.39
C TYR A 505 47.65 37.14 30.58
N PRO A 506 48.29 36.00 30.92
CA PRO A 506 48.73 34.99 29.96
C PRO A 506 47.85 33.74 29.92
N TYR A 507 47.84 33.06 28.77
CA TYR A 507 47.69 31.60 28.72
C TYR A 507 48.93 31.00 28.03
N PRO A 508 49.65 30.08 28.69
CA PRO A 508 50.87 29.47 28.14
C PRO A 508 50.55 28.29 27.23
N GLY A 509 51.34 28.13 26.16
CA GLY A 509 51.46 26.87 25.43
C GLY A 509 51.45 26.98 23.90
N MET A 510 52.50 27.58 23.34
CA MET A 510 52.94 27.32 21.95
C MET A 510 53.32 25.82 21.79
N GLN A 511 53.39 25.17 20.61
CA GLN A 511 53.97 25.62 19.34
C GLN A 511 53.39 24.91 18.10
N PRO A 512 53.49 25.55 16.91
CA PRO A 512 53.10 25.02 15.61
C PRO A 512 54.23 24.21 14.93
N MET A 513 53.88 23.24 14.10
CA MET A 513 54.82 22.58 13.18
C MET A 513 54.56 22.95 11.71
N GLN A 514 55.67 23.11 10.99
CA GLN A 514 55.83 23.56 9.61
C GLN A 514 55.41 22.52 8.54
N PRO A 515 55.17 22.95 7.28
CA PRO A 515 54.76 22.07 6.19
C PRO A 515 55.95 21.43 5.45
N GLY A 516 55.83 20.14 5.12
CA GLY A 516 56.61 19.49 4.08
C GLY A 516 57.32 18.20 4.51
N GLN A 517 56.64 17.06 4.38
CA GLN A 517 57.23 15.73 4.13
C GLN A 517 56.13 14.74 3.74
N GLN A 518 56.23 14.19 2.52
CA GLN A 518 55.75 12.84 2.17
C GLN A 518 56.97 11.89 2.29
N PRO A 519 56.86 10.56 2.50
CA PRO A 519 55.93 9.66 1.81
C PRO A 519 55.51 8.34 2.54
N GLN A 520 54.80 7.46 1.80
CA GLN A 520 54.61 6.00 1.97
C GLN A 520 53.47 5.49 2.90
N GLY A 521 52.55 4.69 2.34
CA GLY A 521 51.59 3.85 3.09
C GLY A 521 52.17 2.47 3.41
N PRO A 522 51.35 1.41 3.59
CA PRO A 522 50.08 1.28 4.31
C PRO A 522 50.31 0.60 5.70
N LEU A 523 49.32 0.54 6.61
CA LEU A 523 49.03 -0.62 7.49
C LEU A 523 48.01 -0.34 8.62
N THR A 524 47.43 -1.45 9.02
CA THR A 524 46.34 -1.75 9.94
C THR A 524 46.69 -1.64 11.44
N SER A 525 45.70 -1.17 12.22
CA SER A 525 45.33 -1.49 13.63
C SER A 525 46.35 -1.39 14.79
N PRO A 526 45.87 -1.04 16.00
CA PRO A 526 45.83 -2.08 17.04
C PRO A 526 44.56 -2.10 17.92
N ARG A 527 44.14 -3.31 18.33
CA ARG A 527 43.18 -3.58 19.42
C ARG A 527 43.91 -3.63 20.77
N PRO A 528 43.30 -3.16 21.87
CA PRO A 528 43.74 -3.54 23.23
C PRO A 528 42.75 -4.45 23.97
N GLY A 529 43.29 -5.50 24.61
CA GLY A 529 42.82 -5.99 25.93
C GLY A 529 42.03 -7.30 25.97
N MET A 530 42.72 -8.42 26.21
CA MET A 530 42.16 -9.73 26.59
C MET A 530 42.40 -10.01 28.08
N LEU A 531 41.45 -10.69 28.76
CA LEU A 531 41.57 -11.83 29.70
C LEU A 531 40.32 -11.90 30.62
N PRO A 532 39.93 -13.07 31.20
CA PRO A 532 40.05 -14.47 30.77
C PRO A 532 38.67 -15.20 30.71
N SER A 533 38.63 -16.39 30.10
CA SER A 533 37.42 -17.23 29.98
C SER A 533 36.97 -17.84 31.32
N PRO A 534 35.67 -17.85 31.66
CA PRO A 534 35.15 -18.67 32.76
C PRO A 534 34.90 -20.12 32.32
N GLN A 535 35.26 -21.05 33.20
CA GLN A 535 35.09 -22.49 33.09
C GLN A 535 33.62 -22.89 32.89
N ALA A 536 33.38 -23.87 32.01
CA ALA A 536 32.07 -24.50 31.84
C ALA A 536 31.75 -25.45 33.00
N PRO A 537 30.51 -25.49 33.51
CA PRO A 537 30.09 -26.53 34.44
C PRO A 537 29.87 -27.87 33.72
N ALA A 538 30.34 -28.95 34.34
CA ALA A 538 30.20 -30.32 33.87
C ALA A 538 28.74 -30.79 33.85
N VAL A 539 28.34 -31.47 32.77
CA VAL A 539 27.06 -32.19 32.64
C VAL A 539 27.38 -33.69 32.47
N PRO A 540 26.70 -34.60 33.19
CA PRO A 540 27.01 -36.04 33.16
C PRO A 540 26.56 -36.71 31.86
N PRO A 541 27.16 -37.87 31.48
CA PRO A 541 26.91 -38.51 30.20
C PRO A 541 25.59 -39.27 30.22
N ASN A 542 24.73 -39.04 29.23
CA ASN A 542 23.61 -39.93 28.95
C ASN A 542 23.89 -40.73 27.67
N THR A 543 24.03 -42.03 27.89
CA THR A 543 24.16 -43.11 26.93
C THR A 543 22.96 -43.17 26.00
N TYR A 544 23.16 -43.15 24.69
CA TYR A 544 22.45 -43.96 23.67
C TYR A 544 22.98 -43.55 22.28
N ALA A 545 23.82 -44.41 21.69
CA ALA A 545 24.34 -44.27 20.33
C ALA A 545 23.57 -45.21 19.36
N PRO A 546 23.26 -44.78 18.13
CA PRO A 546 22.99 -45.69 17.02
C PRO A 546 24.25 -45.92 16.16
N VAL A 547 24.45 -47.18 15.78
CA VAL A 547 25.55 -47.74 14.98
C VAL A 547 25.47 -47.31 13.50
N PRO A 548 26.59 -47.05 12.79
CA PRO A 548 26.57 -46.80 11.34
C PRO A 548 26.63 -48.09 10.52
N VAL A 549 25.78 -48.18 9.49
CA VAL A 549 25.76 -49.25 8.48
C VAL A 549 26.56 -48.82 7.24
N ALA A 550 27.44 -49.71 6.76
CA ALA A 550 28.31 -49.51 5.61
C ALA A 550 27.59 -49.71 4.25
N PRO A 551 28.01 -49.05 3.16
CA PRO A 551 27.53 -49.32 1.80
C PRO A 551 28.38 -50.39 1.06
N PRO A 552 27.80 -51.08 0.05
CA PRO A 552 28.36 -52.30 -0.55
C PRO A 552 29.39 -52.06 -1.68
N THR A 553 30.19 -53.09 -1.97
CA THR A 553 31.28 -53.11 -2.95
C THR A 553 30.95 -53.77 -4.31
N ARG A 554 31.64 -53.27 -5.36
CA ARG A 554 32.17 -53.91 -6.60
C ARG A 554 31.22 -54.07 -7.82
N PRO A 555 31.74 -54.20 -9.09
CA PRO A 555 33.07 -54.68 -9.50
C PRO A 555 33.83 -53.98 -10.68
N GLY A 556 35.17 -54.13 -10.70
CA GLY A 556 35.94 -54.68 -11.85
C GLY A 556 36.41 -53.83 -13.06
N GLY A 557 37.62 -53.24 -12.96
CA GLY A 557 38.74 -53.15 -13.95
C GLY A 557 38.54 -52.64 -15.41
N PRO A 558 39.60 -52.55 -16.25
CA PRO A 558 41.03 -52.33 -15.98
C PRO A 558 41.68 -51.22 -16.87
N GLY A 559 42.89 -50.77 -16.48
CA GLY A 559 44.01 -50.55 -17.43
C GLY A 559 44.16 -49.23 -18.20
N GLY A 560 45.25 -48.51 -17.89
CA GLY A 560 46.15 -47.98 -18.93
C GLY A 560 46.01 -46.51 -19.36
N PRO A 561 47.02 -45.95 -20.05
CA PRO A 561 47.80 -44.84 -19.49
C PRO A 561 47.91 -43.58 -20.37
N GLY A 562 48.42 -42.49 -19.78
CA GLY A 562 49.34 -41.56 -20.45
C GLY A 562 48.76 -40.29 -21.09
N GLY A 563 49.48 -39.18 -20.90
CA GLY A 563 49.56 -38.10 -21.91
C GLY A 563 49.19 -36.68 -21.43
N PRO A 564 50.05 -35.67 -21.62
CA PRO A 564 49.89 -34.30 -21.07
C PRO A 564 49.47 -33.24 -22.10
N GLY A 565 49.17 -32.02 -21.61
CA GLY A 565 49.00 -30.78 -22.40
C GLY A 565 47.53 -30.53 -22.76
N ARG A 566 46.95 -29.34 -22.58
CA ARG A 566 47.44 -27.96 -22.68
C ARG A 566 46.59 -27.02 -21.83
#